data_AF-A0AAU1SLY4-F1
#
_entry.id   AF-A0AAU1SLY4-F1
#
_cell.length_a   1.000
_cell.length_b   1.000
_cell.length_c   1.000
_cell.angle_alpha   90.00
_cell.angle_beta   90.00
_cell.angle_gamma   90.00
#
_symmetry.space_group_name_H-M   'P 1'
#
loop_
_entity.id
_entity.type
_entity.pdbx_description
1 polymer ?
#
loop_
_entity_poly.entity_id
_entity_poly.type
_entity_poly.pdbx_seq_one_letter_code
_entity_poly.pdbx_strand_id
1 'polypeptide(L)' 'MSATLELAAGVSGSLGSIGYGLAAIGPGIGVGIVFGNGTQALARQPEAAGLIRANQILGFAFCEALALIGIVMPFVFGK' A
#
# COMPACT_ATOMS: atom_id res chain seq x y z
N MET A 1 -6.46 40.25 2.43
CA MET A 1 -6.85 39.07 1.64
C MET A 1 -5.87 38.86 0.49
N SER A 2 -4.57 38.68 0.76
CA SER A 2 -3.58 38.39 -0.31
C SER A 2 -2.59 37.30 0.14
N ALA A 3 -2.14 37.33 1.39
CA ALA A 3 -1.25 36.29 1.95
C ALA A 3 -1.86 34.88 1.97
N THR A 4 -3.18 34.77 2.21
CA THR A 4 -3.89 33.48 2.18
C THR A 4 -4.08 32.93 0.76
N LEU A 5 -4.21 33.81 -0.23
CA LEU A 5 -4.32 33.43 -1.65
C LEU A 5 -2.96 33.01 -2.22
N GLU A 6 -1.88 33.69 -1.84
CA GLU A 6 -0.50 33.31 -2.19
C GLU A 6 -0.13 31.93 -1.63
N LEU A 7 -0.49 31.65 -0.37
CA LEU A 7 -0.24 30.34 0.24
C LEU A 7 -1.00 29.22 -0.48
N ALA A 8 -2.25 29.47 -0.90
CA ALA A 8 -3.03 28.52 -1.70
C ALA A 8 -2.47 28.34 -3.12
N ALA A 9 -1.94 29.40 -3.73
CA ALA A 9 -1.31 29.37 -5.04
C ALA A 9 0.02 28.57 -5.05
N GLY A 10 0.68 28.46 -3.91
CA GLY A 10 1.89 27.63 -3.74
C GLY A 10 1.63 26.13 -3.60
N VAL A 11 0.40 25.72 -3.28
CA VAL A 11 0.04 24.30 -3.17
C VAL A 11 -0.29 23.76 -4.56
N SER A 12 0.75 23.33 -5.28
CA SER A 12 0.62 22.60 -6.54
C SER A 12 0.80 21.10 -6.29
N GLY A 13 -0.12 20.26 -6.78
CA GLY A 13 0.01 18.81 -6.65
C GLY A 13 -1.30 18.05 -6.90
N SER A 14 -1.22 16.71 -6.87
CA SER A 14 -2.37 15.82 -7.02
C SER A 14 -2.86 15.34 -5.65
N LEU A 15 -4.08 15.75 -5.26
CA LEU A 15 -4.77 15.19 -4.09
C LEU A 15 -4.94 13.67 -4.21
N GLY A 16 -5.07 13.14 -5.43
CA GLY A 16 -5.13 11.71 -5.69
C GLY A 16 -3.86 10.98 -5.27
N SER A 17 -2.69 11.57 -5.53
CA SER A 17 -1.40 10.99 -5.11
C SER A 17 -1.25 10.98 -3.59
N ILE A 18 -1.73 12.02 -2.91
CA ILE A 18 -1.76 12.07 -1.43
C ILE A 18 -2.70 10.99 -0.89
N GLY A 19 -3.91 10.87 -1.46
CA GLY A 19 -4.88 9.85 -1.08
C GLY A 19 -4.35 8.43 -1.25
N TYR A 20 -3.67 8.14 -2.38
CA TYR A 20 -3.02 6.85 -2.59
C TYR A 20 -1.89 6.60 -1.59
N GLY A 21 -1.04 7.60 -1.32
CA GLY A 21 0.03 7.48 -0.33
C GLY A 21 -0.49 7.10 1.06
N LEU A 22 -1.62 7.66 1.48
CA LEU A 22 -2.28 7.30 2.74
C LEU A 22 -2.89 5.89 2.68
N ALA A 23 -3.54 5.52 1.57
CA ALA A 23 -4.12 4.20 1.38
C ALA A 23 -3.06 3.08 1.38
N ALA A 24 -1.84 3.38 0.93
CA ALA A 24 -0.73 2.42 0.86
C ALA A 24 -0.09 2.07 2.22
N ILE A 25 -0.37 2.82 3.30
CA ILE A 25 0.24 2.59 4.62
C ILE A 25 -0.16 1.23 5.19
N GLY A 26 -1.46 0.91 5.18
CA GLY A 26 -1.97 -0.36 5.71
C GLY A 26 -1.38 -1.58 4.99
N PRO A 27 -1.45 -1.62 3.64
CA PRO A 27 -0.80 -2.64 2.82
C PRO A 27 0.71 -2.73 3.07
N GLY A 28 1.43 -1.61 3.15
CA GLY A 28 2.86 -1.60 3.46
C GLY A 28 3.21 -2.30 4.79
N ILE A 29 2.42 -2.07 5.83
CA ILE A 29 2.56 -2.77 7.13
C ILE A 29 2.22 -4.26 6.97
N GLY A 30 1.11 -4.57 6.32
CA GLY A 30 0.65 -5.96 6.10
C GLY A 30 1.67 -6.79 5.34
N VAL A 31 2.23 -6.25 4.25
CA VAL A 31 3.31 -6.87 3.46
C VAL A 31 4.53 -7.11 4.34
N GLY A 32 4.96 -6.13 5.13
CA GLY A 32 6.08 -6.30 6.07
C GLY A 32 5.88 -7.47 7.04
N ILE A 33 4.68 -7.62 7.60
CA ILE A 33 4.34 -8.71 8.51
C ILE A 33 4.30 -10.06 7.78
N VAL A 34 3.62 -10.15 6.63
CA VAL A 34 3.49 -11.39 5.85
C VAL A 34 4.85 -11.93 5.43
N PHE A 35 5.71 -11.08 4.87
CA PHE A 35 7.03 -11.50 4.40
C PHE A 35 8.00 -11.69 5.57
N GLY A 36 7.95 -10.86 6.60
CA GLY A 36 8.80 -11.02 7.79
C GLY A 36 8.55 -12.34 8.53
N ASN A 37 7.29 -12.67 8.77
CA ASN A 37 6.92 -13.93 9.43
C ASN A 37 7.13 -15.13 8.50
N GLY A 38 6.77 -15.01 7.22
CA GLY A 38 6.97 -16.10 6.26
C GLY A 38 8.44 -16.45 6.04
N THR A 39 9.34 -15.47 6.03
CA THR A 39 10.79 -15.71 5.92
C THR A 39 11.34 -16.41 7.17
N GLN A 40 10.89 -16.01 8.36
CA GLN A 40 11.24 -16.71 9.60
C GLN A 40 10.70 -18.15 9.62
N ALA A 41 9.46 -18.36 9.18
CA ALA A 41 8.89 -19.70 9.08
C ALA A 41 9.68 -20.57 8.09
N LEU A 42 10.06 -20.02 6.93
CA LEU A 42 10.85 -20.70 5.92
C LEU A 42 12.23 -21.11 6.45
N ALA A 43 12.88 -20.24 7.24
CA ALA A 43 14.16 -20.55 7.87
C ALA A 43 14.06 -21.67 8.92
N ARG A 44 12.90 -21.82 9.58
CA ARG A 44 12.66 -22.87 10.59
C ARG A 44 12.21 -24.19 9.98
N GLN A 45 11.50 -24.16 8.85
CA GLN A 45 10.98 -25.34 8.17
C GLN A 45 11.15 -25.20 6.65
N PRO A 46 12.37 -25.49 6.13
CA PRO A 46 12.64 -25.41 4.69
C PRO A 46 11.84 -26.44 3.87
N GLU A 47 11.44 -27.56 4.46
CA GLU A 47 10.63 -28.60 3.79
C GLU A 47 9.22 -28.10 3.46
N ALA A 48 8.71 -27.14 4.23
CA ALA A 48 7.40 -26.52 4.02
C ALA A 48 7.44 -25.30 3.07
N ALA A 49 8.55 -25.06 2.38
CA ALA A 49 8.76 -23.85 1.56
C ALA A 49 7.66 -23.57 0.54
N GLY A 50 7.14 -24.62 -0.11
CA GLY A 50 6.06 -24.49 -1.09
C GLY A 50 4.78 -23.92 -0.47
N LEU A 51 4.36 -24.46 0.67
CA LEU A 51 3.17 -24.02 1.39
C LEU A 51 3.35 -22.61 1.96
N ILE A 52 4.52 -22.31 2.55
CA ILE A 52 4.82 -21.00 3.13
C ILE A 52 4.76 -19.92 2.04
N ARG A 53 5.40 -20.15 0.88
CA ARG A 53 5.37 -19.20 -0.24
C ARG A 53 3.96 -19.02 -0.81
N ALA A 54 3.19 -20.10 -0.92
CA ALA A 54 1.80 -20.01 -1.37
C ALA A 54 0.96 -19.11 -0.44
N ASN A 55 1.10 -19.29 0.88
CA ASN A 55 0.44 -18.46 1.87
C ASN A 55 0.95 -17.01 1.88
N GLN A 56 2.26 -16.78 1.64
CA GLN A 56 2.82 -15.43 1.52
C GLN A 56 2.25 -14.69 0.31
N ILE A 57 2.15 -15.36 -0.85
CA ILE A 57 1.58 -14.76 -2.07
C ILE A 57 0.11 -14.42 -1.84
N LEU A 58 -0.66 -15.32 -1.22
CA LEU A 58 -2.07 -15.07 -0.92
C LEU A 58 -2.25 -13.92 0.08
N GLY A 59 -1.45 -13.91 1.16
CA GLY A 59 -1.46 -12.83 2.15
C GLY A 59 -1.06 -11.48 1.55
N PHE A 60 -0.05 -11.46 0.68
CA PHE A 60 0.36 -10.28 -0.09
C PHE A 60 -0.77 -9.78 -0.98
N ALA A 61 -1.43 -10.66 -1.74
CA ALA A 61 -2.54 -10.29 -2.61
C ALA A 61 -3.70 -9.64 -1.83
N PHE A 62 -4.02 -10.15 -0.63
CA PHE A 62 -5.04 -9.53 0.22
C PHE A 62 -4.60 -8.18 0.80
N CYS A 63 -3.31 -8.02 1.15
CA CYS A 63 -2.79 -6.72 1.58
C CYS A 63 -2.92 -5.68 0.46
N GLU A 64 -2.53 -6.04 -0.77
CA GLU A 64 -2.53 -5.13 -1.91
C GLU A 64 -3.92 -4.83 -2.47
N ALA A 65 -4.93 -5.69 -2.25
CA ALA A 65 -6.27 -5.46 -2.76
C ALA A 65 -6.83 -4.07 -2.39
N LEU A 66 -6.54 -3.59 -1.17
CA LEU A 66 -6.97 -2.27 -0.71
C LEU A 66 -6.09 -1.12 -1.26
N ALA A 67 -4.77 -1.34 -1.40
CA ALA A 67 -3.87 -0.37 -2.04
C ALA A 67 -4.29 -0.10 -3.49
N LEU A 68 -4.58 -1.17 -4.24
CA LEU A 68 -4.98 -1.07 -5.64
C LEU A 68 -6.34 -0.38 -5.80
N ILE A 69 -7.27 -0.54 -4.87
CA ILE A 69 -8.48 0.29 -4.86
C ILE A 69 -8.09 1.77 -4.71
N GLY A 70 -7.24 2.10 -3.74
CA GLY A 70 -6.74 3.46 -3.51
C GLY A 70 -6.04 4.08 -4.72
N ILE A 71 -5.30 3.28 -5.51
CA ILE A 71 -4.65 3.74 -6.74
C ILE A 71 -5.65 4.06 -7.85
N VAL A 72 -6.78 3.32 -7.90
CA VAL A 72 -7.82 3.48 -8.93
C VAL A 72 -8.76 4.64 -8.63
N MET A 73 -8.99 5.00 -7.36
CA MET A 73 -9.95 6.05 -6.97
C MET A 73 -9.76 7.40 -7.70
N PRO A 74 -8.52 7.93 -7.87
CA PRO A 74 -8.32 9.17 -8.62
C PRO A 74 -8.70 9.09 -10.10
N PHE A 75 -8.67 7.91 -10.71
CA PHE A 75 -9.10 7.72 -12.10
C PHE A 75 -10.62 7.65 -12.24
N VAL A 76 -11.32 7.21 -11.19
CA VAL A 76 -12.79 7.10 -11.17
C VAL A 76 -13.44 8.43 -10.81
N PHE A 77 -12.86 9.17 -9.87
CA PHE A 77 -13.45 10.38 -9.31
C PHE A 77 -12.69 11.67 -9.64
N GLY A 78 -11.49 11.57 -10.23
CA GLY A 78 -10.77 12.72 -10.76
C GLY A 78 -11.52 13.31 -11.94
N LYS A 79 -11.96 14.56 -11.80
CA LYS A 79 -12.46 15.38 -12.91
C LYS A 79 -11.30 16.14 -13.53
#